data_AF-A0A4U3F1U2-F1
#
_entry.id   AF-A0A4U3F1U2-F1
#
_cell.length_a   1.000
_cell.length_b   1.000
_cell.length_c   1.000
_cell.angle_alpha   90.00
_cell.angle_beta   90.00
_cell.angle_gamma   90.00
#
_symmetry.space_group_name_H-M   'P 1'
#
loop_
_entity.id
_entity.type
_entity.pdbx_description
1 polymer ?
#
loop_
_entity_poly.entity_id
_entity_poly.type
_entity_poly.pdbx_seq_one_letter_code
_entity_poly.pdbx_strand_id
1 'polypeptide(L)'
;MNHTELQITSLSAGQLEQLALELLPRMNYEWDNLVPSGRKEGTNQTRKGQPDLWKEDEAGNCIYVEVTRDSTKGKLVKDIQSCLNTYYSLKGKNSLMCIAFTATNPQHNEVTSCEQLCKENNASFKLIHIHAIAKELDKKNNQDIRYKCLQIPSEQSSDPQVIMKIKRVLYIPLKEELLKLKEEHQKSIFFPEFKLNFIKKIISEQHRFRVDSTLLETLTNLQKIVKKFHYSARSICTIIISNFFADGFTELYGSIEDGKMSRYDNEGEFVCYETAYVEEYNIVCNSPSSVVKNIIDYTEEEAEYDWQNDWQNHNPHLVNLFKSSFYKENLIYPTKRKAIIKTDLNPAEYIVSHKVFSTYFHESTEFKELSAIASEVTNIILESLKQVDDIFDAIYDKYERI
;
A
#
# COMPACT_ATOMS: atom_id res chain seq x y z
N MET A 1 -4.01 41.80 -0.06
CA MET A 1 -3.29 40.68 0.57
C MET A 1 -4.02 39.41 0.18
N ASN A 2 -3.34 38.47 -0.46
CA ASN A 2 -3.96 37.22 -0.94
C ASN A 2 -4.20 36.24 0.22
N HIS A 3 -5.00 35.18 0.02
CA HIS A 3 -5.33 34.22 1.09
C HIS A 3 -4.09 33.54 1.70
N THR A 4 -3.09 33.25 0.86
CA THR A 4 -1.81 32.66 1.29
C THR A 4 -1.02 33.62 2.20
N GLU A 5 -0.93 34.90 1.83
CA GLU A 5 -0.29 35.96 2.61
C GLU A 5 -0.96 36.11 3.99
N LEU A 6 -2.30 36.12 4.05
CA LEU A 6 -3.02 36.21 5.32
C LEU A 6 -2.63 35.06 6.27
N GLN A 7 -2.58 33.82 5.77
CA GLN A 7 -2.20 32.67 6.59
C GLN A 7 -0.74 32.74 7.04
N ILE A 8 0.18 33.22 6.20
CA ILE A 8 1.59 33.40 6.58
C ILE A 8 1.71 34.36 7.77
N THR A 9 0.96 35.47 7.80
CA THR A 9 1.02 36.42 8.93
C THR A 9 0.54 35.84 10.25
N SER A 10 -0.27 34.77 10.21
CA SER A 10 -0.81 34.12 11.40
C SER A 10 0.16 33.11 12.04
N LEU A 11 1.21 32.70 11.32
CA LEU A 11 2.18 31.71 11.80
C LEU A 11 2.93 32.20 13.04
N SER A 12 3.13 31.29 14.00
CA SER A 12 4.09 31.51 15.09
C SER A 12 5.53 31.56 14.55
N ALA A 13 6.47 32.13 15.33
CA ALA A 13 7.87 32.21 14.93
C ALA A 13 8.46 30.84 14.55
N GLY A 14 8.20 29.81 15.36
CA GLY A 14 8.68 28.45 15.06
C GLY A 14 8.01 27.80 13.84
N GLN A 15 6.76 28.12 13.55
CA GLN A 15 6.10 27.65 12.31
C GLN A 15 6.66 28.36 11.07
N LEU A 16 7.00 29.64 11.19
CA LEU A 16 7.62 30.40 10.12
C LEU A 16 9.06 29.91 9.85
N GLU A 17 9.81 29.58 10.91
CA GLU A 17 11.13 28.95 10.82
C GLU A 17 11.06 27.60 10.09
N GLN A 18 10.08 26.76 10.45
CA GLN A 18 9.83 25.50 9.76
C GLN A 18 9.46 25.71 8.29
N LEU A 19 8.64 26.72 7.98
CA LEU A 19 8.29 27.07 6.61
C LEU A 19 9.53 27.50 5.81
N ALA A 20 10.41 28.32 6.41
CA ALA A 20 11.67 28.72 5.77
C ALA A 20 12.57 27.51 5.49
N LEU A 21 12.70 26.60 6.45
CA LEU A 21 13.49 25.37 6.35
C LEU A 21 13.04 24.49 5.16
N GLU A 22 11.73 24.38 4.92
CA GLU A 22 11.19 23.56 3.83
C GLU A 22 11.16 24.27 2.47
N LEU A 23 10.92 25.59 2.46
CA LEU A 23 10.71 26.35 1.23
C LEU A 23 12.01 26.83 0.58
N LEU A 24 13.00 27.26 1.38
CA LEU A 24 14.25 27.83 0.86
C LEU A 24 15.01 26.85 -0.07
N PRO A 25 15.21 25.56 0.28
CA PRO A 25 15.86 24.61 -0.63
C PRO A 25 15.15 24.45 -1.98
N ARG A 26 13.83 24.69 -2.03
CA ARG A 26 13.05 24.63 -3.27
C ARG A 26 13.11 25.90 -4.10
N MET A 27 13.44 27.04 -3.47
CA MET A 27 13.68 28.31 -4.17
C MET A 27 15.04 28.35 -4.85
N ASN A 28 16.06 27.77 -4.21
CA ASN A 28 17.39 27.61 -4.76
C ASN A 28 18.06 26.38 -4.11
N TYR A 29 18.53 25.44 -4.93
CA TYR A 29 19.20 24.22 -4.46
C TYR A 29 20.48 24.54 -3.65
N GLU A 30 21.11 25.69 -3.90
CA GLU A 30 22.25 26.16 -3.12
C GLU A 30 21.87 26.51 -1.68
N TRP A 31 20.59 26.50 -1.30
CA TRP A 31 20.10 26.73 0.06
C TRP A 31 19.64 25.43 0.75
N ASP A 32 19.95 24.27 0.17
CA ASP A 32 19.65 22.96 0.78
C ASP A 32 20.55 22.65 2.00
N ASN A 33 20.12 21.70 2.85
CA ASN A 33 20.80 21.27 4.08
C ASN A 33 20.97 22.38 5.15
N LEU A 34 20.01 23.30 5.24
CA LEU A 34 19.94 24.24 6.36
C LEU A 34 19.68 23.50 7.67
N VAL A 35 20.37 23.93 8.73
CA VAL A 35 20.27 23.37 10.08
C VAL A 35 19.73 24.45 11.02
N PRO A 36 18.71 24.14 11.85
CA PRO A 36 18.25 25.05 12.89
C PRO A 36 19.33 25.30 13.93
N SER A 37 19.52 26.55 14.34
CA SER A 37 20.39 26.85 15.47
C SER A 37 19.71 26.41 16.76
N GLY A 38 20.37 25.50 17.49
CA GLY A 38 19.78 24.80 18.64
C GLY A 38 19.01 25.71 19.60
N ARG A 39 17.76 25.31 19.91
CA ARG A 39 16.90 25.97 20.90
C ARG A 39 17.55 25.92 22.29
N LYS A 40 17.34 26.96 23.10
CA LYS A 40 17.67 26.90 24.53
C LYS A 40 16.74 25.88 25.19
N GLU A 41 17.31 24.90 25.87
CA GLU A 41 16.60 23.78 26.50
C GLU A 41 15.40 24.29 27.34
N GLY A 42 14.21 23.75 27.09
CA GLY A 42 12.97 24.18 27.73
C GLY A 42 12.29 25.43 27.15
N THR A 43 12.76 26.00 26.03
CA THR A 43 12.13 27.17 25.38
C THR A 43 12.06 27.05 23.85
N ASN A 44 11.20 27.85 23.22
CA ASN A 44 11.19 28.05 21.76
C ASN A 44 12.15 29.16 21.29
N GLN A 45 13.12 29.58 22.13
CA GLN A 45 14.06 30.67 21.80
C GLN A 45 15.40 30.11 21.34
N THR A 46 15.94 30.67 20.26
CA THR A 46 17.33 30.47 19.83
C THR A 46 18.30 31.13 20.82
N ARG A 47 19.53 30.62 20.93
CA ARG A 47 20.56 31.24 21.76
C ARG A 47 20.89 32.63 21.20
N LYS A 48 20.99 33.64 22.08
CA LYS A 48 21.21 35.04 21.69
C LYS A 48 22.41 35.17 20.73
N GLY A 49 22.15 35.70 19.54
CA GLY A 49 23.14 36.01 18.51
C GLY A 49 23.49 34.89 17.55
N GLN A 50 22.75 33.77 17.58
CA GLN A 50 22.81 32.74 16.53
C GLN A 50 21.73 33.02 15.47
N PRO A 51 22.00 32.76 14.18
CA PRO A 51 20.98 32.80 13.14
C PRO A 51 19.87 31.79 13.44
N ASP A 52 18.66 31.95 12.92
CA ASP A 52 17.62 30.93 13.11
C ASP A 52 17.95 29.63 12.38
N LEU A 53 18.38 29.73 11.12
CA LEU A 53 18.90 28.59 10.34
C LEU A 53 20.28 28.93 9.76
N TRP A 54 21.13 27.92 9.60
CA TRP A 54 22.42 28.11 8.95
C TRP A 54 22.90 26.88 8.23
N LYS A 55 23.87 27.08 7.32
CA LYS A 55 24.71 26.00 6.81
C LYS A 55 26.10 26.49 6.44
N GLU A 56 26.98 25.54 6.25
CA GLU A 56 28.33 25.74 5.78
C GLU A 56 28.69 24.66 4.76
N ASP A 57 29.32 25.04 3.65
CA ASP A 57 29.83 24.10 2.66
C ASP A 57 31.27 23.65 2.97
N GLU A 58 31.80 22.69 2.20
CA GLU A 58 33.17 22.18 2.39
C GLU A 58 34.25 23.24 2.14
N ALA A 59 33.95 24.28 1.38
CA ALA A 59 34.83 25.43 1.16
C ALA A 59 34.73 26.47 2.29
N GLY A 60 33.86 26.24 3.27
CA GLY A 60 33.59 27.08 4.43
C GLY A 60 32.77 28.34 4.11
N ASN A 61 32.08 28.39 2.97
CA ASN A 61 31.09 29.43 2.69
C ASN A 61 29.84 29.18 3.53
N CYS A 62 29.29 30.26 4.09
CA CYS A 62 28.18 30.18 5.03
C CYS A 62 26.92 30.83 4.49
N ILE A 63 25.76 30.23 4.79
CA ILE A 63 24.45 30.86 4.60
C ILE A 63 23.77 30.95 5.95
N TYR A 64 23.44 32.17 6.38
CA TYR A 64 22.69 32.45 7.59
C TYR A 64 21.30 32.94 7.22
N VAL A 65 20.28 32.40 7.87
CA VAL A 65 18.88 32.76 7.66
C VAL A 65 18.32 33.31 8.96
N GLU A 66 17.80 34.53 8.89
CA GLU A 66 17.05 35.17 9.96
C GLU A 66 15.56 35.15 9.61
N VAL A 67 14.75 34.58 10.48
CA VAL A 67 13.32 34.37 10.29
C VAL A 67 12.55 35.28 11.23
N THR A 68 11.83 36.26 10.69
CA THR A 68 11.14 37.24 11.53
C THR A 68 9.72 37.55 11.08
N ARG A 69 8.85 37.73 12.07
CA ARG A 69 7.50 38.30 11.93
C ARG A 69 7.40 39.70 12.52
N ASP A 70 8.49 40.19 13.11
CA ASP A 70 8.53 41.46 13.80
C ASP A 70 8.78 42.59 12.80
N SER A 71 7.77 43.46 12.66
CA SER A 71 7.85 44.65 11.82
C SER A 71 8.39 45.88 12.56
N THR A 72 8.92 45.72 13.77
CA THR A 72 9.50 46.82 14.55
C THR A 72 10.72 47.39 13.83
N LYS A 73 10.69 48.70 13.58
CA LYS A 73 11.75 49.41 12.87
C LYS A 73 13.14 49.13 13.46
N GLY A 74 14.06 48.66 12.63
CA GLY A 74 15.45 48.42 12.97
C GLY A 74 15.70 47.07 13.64
N LYS A 75 14.67 46.23 13.83
CA LYS A 75 14.84 44.86 14.32
C LYS A 75 15.65 44.04 13.32
N LEU A 76 15.28 44.09 12.03
CA LEU A 76 15.93 43.30 11.01
C LEU A 76 17.42 43.67 10.88
N VAL A 77 17.74 44.97 10.88
CA VAL A 77 19.12 45.44 10.84
C VAL A 77 19.93 44.91 12.04
N LYS A 78 19.34 44.90 13.24
CA LYS A 78 20.00 44.37 14.44
C LYS A 78 20.25 42.87 14.35
N ASP A 79 19.31 42.11 13.80
CA ASP A 79 19.45 40.65 13.65
C ASP A 79 20.57 40.32 12.65
N ILE A 80 20.56 40.99 11.50
CA ILE A 80 21.63 40.86 10.49
C ILE A 80 23.00 41.28 11.05
N GLN A 81 23.06 42.39 11.80
CA GLN A 81 24.30 42.80 12.47
C GLN A 81 24.81 41.74 13.44
N SER A 82 23.90 41.10 14.18
CA SER A 82 24.27 40.02 15.11
C SER A 82 24.82 38.80 14.38
N CYS A 83 24.18 38.41 13.28
CA CYS A 83 24.68 37.37 12.38
C CYS A 83 26.11 37.64 11.90
N LEU A 84 26.36 38.85 11.41
CA LEU A 84 27.68 39.26 10.94
C LEU A 84 28.71 39.21 12.06
N ASN A 85 28.39 39.77 13.23
CA ASN A 85 29.28 39.75 14.39
C ASN A 85 29.65 38.32 14.80
N THR A 86 28.68 37.41 14.81
CA THR A 86 28.91 35.99 15.11
C THR A 86 29.84 35.35 14.09
N TYR A 87 29.60 35.57 12.80
CA TYR A 87 30.43 35.04 11.72
C TYR A 87 31.89 35.49 11.83
N TYR A 88 32.16 36.80 11.95
CA TYR A 88 33.54 37.32 12.03
C TYR A 88 34.23 37.03 13.35
N SER A 89 33.48 36.79 14.43
CA SER A 89 34.07 36.38 15.72
C SER A 89 34.58 34.94 15.72
N LEU A 90 34.07 34.09 14.83
CA LEU A 90 34.34 32.65 14.80
C LEU A 90 35.13 32.19 13.57
N LYS A 91 35.06 32.91 12.43
CA LYS A 91 35.60 32.43 11.14
C LYS A 91 36.30 33.51 10.32
N GLY A 92 37.29 33.08 9.52
CA GLY A 92 38.07 33.94 8.62
C GLY A 92 37.68 33.79 7.15
N LYS A 93 37.60 34.94 6.46
CA LYS A 93 37.70 35.21 5.00
C LYS A 93 36.86 34.42 3.97
N ASN A 94 35.96 33.54 4.36
CA ASN A 94 35.06 32.88 3.40
C ASN A 94 33.81 33.74 3.09
N SER A 95 33.07 33.39 2.04
CA SER A 95 31.89 34.16 1.66
C SER A 95 30.70 33.88 2.60
N LEU A 96 29.94 34.93 2.91
CA LEU A 96 28.73 34.85 3.71
C LEU A 96 27.52 35.37 2.92
N MET A 97 26.42 34.62 2.97
CA MET A 97 25.11 35.07 2.54
C MET A 97 24.16 35.17 3.72
N CYS A 98 23.56 36.35 3.91
CA CYS A 98 22.52 36.58 4.89
C CYS A 98 21.15 36.62 4.19
N ILE A 99 20.24 35.75 4.58
CA ILE A 99 18.87 35.69 4.08
C ILE A 99 17.92 36.19 5.17
N ALA A 100 17.14 37.21 4.87
CA ALA A 100 16.04 37.67 5.71
C ALA A 100 14.73 37.05 5.20
N PHE A 101 14.16 36.11 5.95
CA PHE A 101 12.88 35.47 5.64
C PHE A 101 11.78 36.07 6.51
N THR A 102 10.91 36.89 5.91
CA THR A 102 10.02 37.79 6.68
C THR A 102 8.54 37.55 6.38
N ALA A 103 7.73 37.39 7.44
CA ALA A 103 6.26 37.32 7.33
C ALA A 103 5.60 38.69 7.16
N THR A 104 6.38 39.74 6.92
CA THR A 104 5.92 41.12 6.70
C THR A 104 6.62 41.71 5.48
N ASN A 105 6.30 42.96 5.14
CA ASN A 105 7.08 43.74 4.19
C ASN A 105 7.91 44.76 4.96
N PRO A 106 9.24 44.58 5.11
CA PRO A 106 10.10 45.59 5.70
C PRO A 106 10.05 46.91 4.92
N GLN A 107 10.29 48.02 5.62
CA GLN A 107 10.36 49.33 4.96
C GLN A 107 11.61 49.43 4.08
N HIS A 108 11.52 50.16 2.97
CA HIS A 108 12.61 50.25 1.99
C HIS A 108 13.95 50.70 2.60
N ASN A 109 13.92 51.71 3.49
CA ASN A 109 15.10 52.18 4.22
C ASN A 109 15.75 51.11 5.10
N GLU A 110 14.97 50.19 5.68
CA GLU A 110 15.48 49.08 6.49
C GLU A 110 16.18 48.05 5.61
N VAL A 111 15.60 47.73 4.45
CA VAL A 111 16.21 46.83 3.46
C VAL A 111 17.53 47.41 2.95
N THR A 112 17.56 48.68 2.56
CA THR A 112 18.78 49.36 2.11
C THR A 112 19.85 49.38 3.20
N SER A 113 19.46 49.55 4.46
CA SER A 113 20.40 49.50 5.59
C SER A 113 21.02 48.11 5.76
N CYS A 114 20.23 47.03 5.63
CA CYS A 114 20.76 45.66 5.65
C CYS A 114 21.69 45.38 4.46
N GLU A 115 21.32 45.81 3.25
CA GLU A 115 22.15 45.65 2.05
C GLU A 115 23.50 46.37 2.21
N GLN A 116 23.48 47.62 2.68
CA GLN A 116 24.69 48.39 2.93
C GLN A 116 25.55 47.72 4.02
N LEU A 117 24.92 47.27 5.11
CA LEU A 117 25.62 46.62 6.20
C LEU A 117 26.32 45.32 5.75
N CYS A 118 25.64 44.46 5.01
CA CYS A 118 26.26 43.25 4.46
C CYS A 118 27.39 43.60 3.48
N LYS A 119 27.19 44.59 2.61
CA LYS A 119 28.22 45.03 1.65
C LYS A 119 29.48 45.55 2.33
N GLU A 120 29.35 46.37 3.36
CA GLU A 120 30.47 46.90 4.16
C GLU A 120 31.29 45.78 4.82
N ASN A 121 30.68 44.62 5.05
CA ASN A 121 31.32 43.46 5.64
C ASN A 121 31.81 42.42 4.59
N ASN A 122 31.62 42.65 3.28
CA ASN A 122 31.87 41.66 2.21
C ASN A 122 30.95 40.41 2.30
N ALA A 123 29.70 40.61 2.72
CA ALA A 123 28.64 39.60 2.70
C ALA A 123 27.57 39.96 1.66
N SER A 124 26.84 38.95 1.19
CA SER A 124 25.66 39.12 0.33
C SER A 124 24.38 39.14 1.17
N PHE A 125 23.38 39.90 0.73
CA PHE A 125 22.08 40.00 1.40
C PHE A 125 20.95 39.59 0.47
N LYS A 126 19.98 38.83 0.98
CA LYS A 126 18.76 38.45 0.26
C LYS A 126 17.55 38.64 1.15
N LEU A 127 16.61 39.48 0.71
CA LEU A 127 15.29 39.57 1.32
C LEU A 127 14.30 38.61 0.64
N ILE A 128 13.58 37.84 1.44
CA ILE A 128 12.42 37.04 1.04
C ILE A 128 11.25 37.50 1.91
N HIS A 129 10.48 38.44 1.37
CA HIS A 129 9.33 39.04 2.05
C HIS A 129 8.04 38.25 1.81
N ILE A 130 6.98 38.57 2.56
CA ILE A 130 5.71 37.84 2.53
C ILE A 130 5.15 37.58 1.12
N HIS A 131 5.18 38.57 0.23
CA HIS A 131 4.69 38.41 -1.15
C HIS A 131 5.54 37.42 -1.96
N ALA A 132 6.86 37.36 -1.73
CA ALA A 132 7.75 36.39 -2.38
C ALA A 132 7.49 34.98 -1.86
N ILE A 133 7.29 34.84 -0.54
CA ILE A 133 6.92 33.57 0.11
C ILE A 133 5.60 33.06 -0.45
N ALA A 134 4.56 33.91 -0.47
CA ALA A 134 3.23 33.53 -0.96
C ALA A 134 3.28 33.12 -2.44
N LYS A 135 3.92 33.92 -3.29
CA LYS A 135 4.10 33.59 -4.71
C LYS A 135 4.80 32.25 -4.92
N GLU A 136 5.77 31.94 -4.07
CA GLU A 136 6.50 30.67 -4.14
C GLU A 136 5.64 29.49 -3.69
N LEU A 137 4.88 29.64 -2.60
CA LEU A 137 3.94 28.63 -2.11
C LEU A 137 2.81 28.38 -3.09
N ASP A 138 2.36 29.40 -3.81
CA ASP A 138 1.32 29.28 -4.82
C ASP A 138 1.80 28.56 -6.10
N LYS A 139 3.11 28.24 -6.23
CA LYS A 139 3.60 27.40 -7.34
C LYS A 139 3.15 25.94 -7.19
N LYS A 140 2.94 25.26 -8.33
CA LYS A 140 2.50 23.86 -8.41
C LYS A 140 3.40 22.86 -7.64
N ASN A 141 4.68 23.18 -7.53
CA ASN A 141 5.70 22.30 -6.92
C ASN A 141 5.81 22.47 -5.40
N ASN A 142 5.13 23.46 -4.80
CA ASN A 142 5.20 23.77 -3.37
C ASN A 142 3.83 23.66 -2.67
N GLN A 143 2.85 23.07 -3.35
CA GLN A 143 1.49 22.90 -2.82
C GLN A 143 1.43 21.99 -1.58
N ASP A 144 2.35 21.03 -1.47
CA ASP A 144 2.52 20.18 -0.29
C ASP A 144 2.99 20.98 0.92
N ILE A 145 3.98 21.88 0.75
CA ILE A 145 4.42 22.80 1.81
C ILE A 145 3.28 23.76 2.18
N ARG A 146 2.58 24.30 1.18
CA ARG A 146 1.44 25.21 1.37
C ARG A 146 0.34 24.55 2.20
N TYR A 147 -0.01 23.30 1.90
CA TYR A 147 -0.98 22.56 2.70
C TYR A 147 -0.44 22.24 4.10
N LYS A 148 0.78 21.68 4.20
CA LYS A 148 1.39 21.28 5.48
C LYS A 148 1.52 22.45 6.46
N CYS A 149 2.03 23.58 5.99
CA CYS A 149 2.34 24.73 6.82
C CYS A 149 1.16 25.70 7.01
N LEU A 150 0.30 25.87 5.99
CA LEU A 150 -0.77 26.87 6.00
C LEU A 150 -2.20 26.28 6.00
N GLN A 151 -2.35 24.95 5.88
CA GLN A 151 -3.64 24.27 5.77
C GLN A 151 -4.51 24.79 4.62
N ILE A 152 -3.89 25.38 3.59
CA ILE A 152 -4.61 25.84 2.40
C ILE A 152 -4.63 24.70 1.39
N PRO A 153 -5.81 24.15 1.04
CA PRO A 153 -5.92 23.10 0.05
C PRO A 153 -5.39 23.59 -1.30
N SER A 154 -4.69 22.71 -2.01
CA SER A 154 -4.31 22.98 -3.40
C SER A 154 -5.57 22.96 -4.25
N GLU A 155 -5.91 24.07 -4.88
CA GLU A 155 -6.84 24.00 -6.00
C GLU A 155 -6.19 23.09 -7.06
N GLN A 156 -6.81 21.93 -7.34
CA GLN A 156 -6.38 21.05 -8.42
C GLN A 156 -6.09 21.90 -9.66
N SER A 157 -4.84 21.83 -10.15
CA SER A 157 -4.31 22.59 -11.28
C SER A 157 -5.38 23.02 -12.30
N SER A 158 -5.67 24.32 -12.40
CA SER A 158 -6.61 24.88 -13.38
C SER A 158 -6.15 24.76 -14.84
N ASP A 159 -4.89 24.36 -15.07
CA ASP A 159 -4.29 24.16 -16.39
C ASP A 159 -4.75 22.83 -17.03
N PRO A 160 -5.54 22.88 -18.14
CA PRO A 160 -6.06 21.69 -18.81
C PRO A 160 -4.97 20.72 -19.29
N GLN A 161 -3.80 21.20 -19.71
CA GLN A 161 -2.73 20.32 -20.21
C GLN A 161 -2.16 19.42 -19.10
N VAL A 162 -2.07 19.95 -17.89
CA VAL A 162 -1.61 19.18 -16.72
C VAL A 162 -2.66 18.16 -16.31
N ILE A 163 -3.94 18.53 -16.32
CA ILE A 163 -5.05 17.61 -16.02
C ILE A 163 -5.09 16.46 -17.04
N MET A 164 -4.95 16.76 -18.32
CA MET A 164 -4.88 15.75 -19.39
C MET A 164 -3.67 14.84 -19.26
N LYS A 165 -2.52 15.37 -18.84
CA LYS A 165 -1.33 14.55 -18.55
C LYS A 165 -1.57 13.61 -17.37
N ILE A 166 -2.20 14.09 -16.29
CA ILE A 166 -2.54 13.26 -15.12
C ILE A 166 -3.54 12.18 -15.52
N LYS A 167 -4.61 12.52 -16.26
CA LYS A 167 -5.58 11.57 -16.82
C LYS A 167 -4.87 10.40 -17.52
N ARG A 168 -3.91 10.71 -18.40
CA ARG A 168 -3.15 9.72 -19.19
C ARG A 168 -2.16 8.88 -18.38
N VAL A 169 -1.45 9.50 -17.42
CA VAL A 169 -0.33 8.85 -16.72
C VAL A 169 -0.79 8.12 -15.45
N LEU A 170 -1.92 8.53 -14.86
CA LEU A 170 -2.45 7.98 -13.61
C LEU A 170 -3.78 7.26 -13.81
N TYR A 171 -4.82 7.98 -14.20
CA TYR A 171 -6.18 7.44 -14.10
C TYR A 171 -6.52 6.41 -15.19
N ILE A 172 -5.98 6.54 -16.40
CA ILE A 172 -6.14 5.52 -17.47
C ILE A 172 -5.48 4.19 -17.06
N PRO A 173 -4.17 4.15 -16.70
CA PRO A 173 -3.54 2.90 -16.29
C PRO A 173 -4.18 2.29 -15.03
N LEU A 174 -4.66 3.12 -14.10
CA LEU A 174 -5.38 2.64 -12.92
C LEU A 174 -6.70 1.96 -13.29
N LYS A 175 -7.51 2.58 -14.17
CA LYS A 175 -8.76 1.97 -14.64
C LYS A 175 -8.50 0.66 -15.38
N GLU A 176 -7.49 0.62 -16.25
CA GLU A 176 -7.11 -0.59 -16.98
C GLU A 176 -6.72 -1.73 -16.02
N GLU A 177 -5.92 -1.46 -14.99
CA GLU A 177 -5.55 -2.47 -13.99
C GLU A 177 -6.77 -2.94 -13.19
N LEU A 178 -7.66 -2.04 -12.77
CA LEU A 178 -8.89 -2.39 -12.04
C LEU A 178 -9.88 -3.21 -12.88
N LEU A 179 -10.06 -2.87 -14.17
CA LEU A 179 -10.91 -3.64 -15.08
C LEU A 179 -10.38 -5.05 -15.30
N LYS A 180 -9.06 -5.17 -15.49
CA LYS A 180 -8.40 -6.47 -15.60
C LYS A 180 -8.57 -7.29 -14.32
N LEU A 181 -8.44 -6.64 -13.16
CA LEU A 181 -8.65 -7.28 -11.86
C LEU A 181 -10.07 -7.81 -11.71
N LYS A 182 -11.07 -7.05 -12.14
CA LYS A 182 -12.48 -7.45 -12.14
C LYS A 182 -12.72 -8.68 -13.01
N GLU A 183 -12.22 -8.67 -14.25
CA GLU A 183 -12.42 -9.75 -15.22
C GLU A 183 -11.78 -11.06 -14.71
N GLU A 184 -10.57 -10.98 -14.17
CA GLU A 184 -9.84 -12.15 -13.69
C GLU A 184 -10.42 -12.72 -12.40
N HIS A 185 -10.87 -11.86 -11.48
CA HIS A 185 -11.56 -12.29 -10.25
C HIS A 185 -12.88 -13.01 -10.54
N GLN A 186 -13.50 -12.75 -11.68
CA GLN A 186 -14.71 -13.47 -12.12
C GLN A 186 -14.43 -14.86 -12.69
N LYS A 187 -13.20 -15.14 -13.13
CA LYS A 187 -12.84 -16.40 -13.80
C LYS A 187 -12.45 -17.52 -12.85
N SER A 188 -11.89 -17.20 -11.68
CA SER A 188 -11.46 -18.21 -10.71
C SER A 188 -11.44 -17.64 -9.29
N ILE A 189 -11.74 -18.49 -8.32
CA ILE A 189 -11.54 -18.17 -6.90
C ILE A 189 -10.05 -18.13 -6.53
N PHE A 190 -9.18 -18.66 -7.38
CA PHE A 190 -7.74 -18.43 -7.28
C PHE A 190 -7.43 -17.11 -7.93
N PHE A 191 -7.12 -16.13 -7.09
CA PHE A 191 -6.57 -14.88 -7.57
C PHE A 191 -5.30 -15.21 -8.37
N PRO A 192 -5.24 -14.85 -9.66
CA PRO A 192 -4.00 -15.03 -10.40
C PRO A 192 -2.93 -14.22 -9.69
N GLU A 193 -1.67 -14.54 -9.93
CA GLU A 193 -0.52 -13.84 -9.36
C GLU A 193 -0.38 -12.41 -9.94
N PHE A 194 -1.49 -11.72 -10.19
CA PHE A 194 -1.60 -10.32 -10.52
C PHE A 194 -1.03 -9.51 -9.37
N LYS A 195 0.24 -9.19 -9.53
CA LYS A 195 0.88 -8.12 -8.80
C LYS A 195 0.09 -6.87 -9.18
N LEU A 196 -0.66 -6.34 -8.21
CA LEU A 196 -1.26 -4.98 -8.18
C LEU A 196 -0.15 -3.93 -8.43
N ASN A 197 0.49 -3.95 -9.58
CA ASN A 197 1.77 -3.32 -9.83
C ASN A 197 1.59 -1.81 -9.84
N PHE A 198 0.56 -1.33 -10.53
CA PHE A 198 0.32 0.09 -10.65
C PHE A 198 -0.34 0.63 -9.38
N ILE A 199 -1.30 -0.08 -8.79
CA ILE A 199 -1.89 0.23 -7.49
C ILE A 199 -0.81 0.28 -6.39
N LYS A 200 0.09 -0.72 -6.29
CA LYS A 200 1.22 -0.69 -5.33
C LYS A 200 2.12 0.51 -5.57
N LYS A 201 2.39 0.83 -6.83
CA LYS A 201 3.21 1.99 -7.21
C LYS A 201 2.55 3.30 -6.77
N ILE A 202 1.23 3.44 -6.94
CA ILE A 202 0.46 4.59 -6.46
C ILE A 202 0.58 4.72 -4.94
N ILE A 203 0.40 3.63 -4.20
CA ILE A 203 0.48 3.60 -2.74
C ILE A 203 1.90 3.96 -2.26
N SER A 204 2.94 3.40 -2.87
CA SER A 204 4.34 3.67 -2.47
C SER A 204 4.82 5.07 -2.87
N GLU A 205 4.35 5.59 -4.00
CA GLU A 205 4.75 6.89 -4.55
C GLU A 205 3.61 7.93 -4.40
N GLN A 206 2.85 7.89 -3.30
CA GLN A 206 1.69 8.77 -3.06
C GLN A 206 2.02 10.27 -3.25
N HIS A 207 3.23 10.69 -2.87
CA HIS A 207 3.74 12.06 -3.04
C HIS A 207 3.87 12.49 -4.51
N ARG A 208 4.10 11.52 -5.40
CA ARG A 208 4.25 11.74 -6.85
C ARG A 208 2.90 11.77 -7.55
N PHE A 209 2.00 10.85 -7.21
CA PHE A 209 0.73 10.69 -7.91
C PHE A 209 -0.38 11.61 -7.40
N ARG A 210 -0.29 12.09 -6.15
CA ARG A 210 -1.24 13.07 -5.57
C ARG A 210 -2.71 12.61 -5.75
N VAL A 211 -2.95 11.33 -5.53
CA VAL A 211 -4.28 10.71 -5.59
C VAL A 211 -5.13 11.25 -4.45
N ASP A 212 -6.43 11.43 -4.71
CA ASP A 212 -7.40 11.78 -3.67
C ASP A 212 -7.29 10.83 -2.47
N SER A 213 -7.44 11.36 -1.25
CA SER A 213 -7.28 10.57 -0.02
C SER A 213 -8.27 9.42 0.08
N THR A 214 -9.50 9.61 -0.40
CA THR A 214 -10.54 8.59 -0.41
C THR A 214 -10.15 7.45 -1.34
N LEU A 215 -9.74 7.79 -2.57
CA LEU A 215 -9.28 6.79 -3.54
C LEU A 215 -8.02 6.08 -3.06
N LEU A 216 -7.07 6.79 -2.45
CA LEU A 216 -5.88 6.18 -1.88
C LEU A 216 -6.20 5.20 -0.75
N GLU A 217 -7.16 5.52 0.11
CA GLU A 217 -7.64 4.64 1.18
C GLU A 217 -8.30 3.38 0.60
N THR A 218 -9.21 3.54 -0.36
CA THR A 218 -9.88 2.42 -1.04
C THR A 218 -8.86 1.49 -1.73
N LEU A 219 -7.87 2.04 -2.43
CA LEU A 219 -6.79 1.27 -3.07
C LEU A 219 -5.89 0.54 -2.06
N THR A 220 -5.61 1.18 -0.93
CA THR A 220 -4.83 0.57 0.17
C THR A 220 -5.60 -0.60 0.78
N ASN A 221 -6.91 -0.44 0.98
CA ASN A 221 -7.77 -1.50 1.47
C ASN A 221 -7.85 -2.67 0.48
N LEU A 222 -7.99 -2.38 -0.82
CA LEU A 222 -7.95 -3.38 -1.88
C LEU A 222 -6.67 -4.22 -1.82
N GLN A 223 -5.51 -3.58 -1.70
CA GLN A 223 -4.23 -4.29 -1.59
C GLN A 223 -4.19 -5.24 -0.39
N LYS A 224 -4.70 -4.79 0.77
CA LYS A 224 -4.72 -5.58 2.01
C LYS A 224 -5.62 -6.80 1.87
N ILE A 225 -6.82 -6.63 1.33
CA ILE A 225 -7.82 -7.70 1.22
C ILE A 225 -7.45 -8.69 0.12
N VAL A 226 -6.95 -8.24 -1.03
CA VAL A 226 -6.43 -9.14 -2.07
C VAL A 226 -5.29 -10.00 -1.53
N LYS A 227 -4.39 -9.41 -0.71
CA LYS A 227 -3.33 -10.17 -0.05
C LYS A 227 -3.91 -11.23 0.90
N LYS A 228 -4.88 -10.87 1.74
CA LYS A 228 -5.59 -11.81 2.64
C LYS A 228 -6.27 -12.93 1.85
N PHE A 229 -6.99 -12.59 0.80
CA PHE A 229 -7.71 -13.52 -0.07
C PHE A 229 -6.74 -14.53 -0.70
N HIS A 230 -5.64 -14.07 -1.29
CA HIS A 230 -4.63 -14.94 -1.90
C HIS A 230 -4.05 -15.97 -0.93
N TYR A 231 -3.72 -15.57 0.31
CA TYR A 231 -3.22 -16.51 1.32
C TYR A 231 -4.30 -17.47 1.81
N SER A 232 -5.55 -17.02 1.91
CA SER A 232 -6.64 -17.81 2.47
C SER A 232 -7.20 -18.82 1.47
N ALA A 233 -7.30 -18.47 0.18
CA ALA A 233 -7.95 -19.28 -0.85
C ALA A 233 -7.39 -20.70 -0.94
N ARG A 234 -6.06 -20.84 -1.04
CA ARG A 234 -5.41 -22.17 -1.08
C ARG A 234 -5.70 -22.96 0.19
N SER A 235 -5.45 -22.36 1.36
CA SER A 235 -5.61 -23.04 2.64
C SER A 235 -7.03 -23.55 2.84
N ILE A 236 -8.02 -22.70 2.54
CA ILE A 236 -9.44 -23.05 2.63
C ILE A 236 -9.80 -24.18 1.67
N CYS A 237 -9.40 -24.09 0.40
CA CYS A 237 -9.68 -25.15 -0.57
C CYS A 237 -9.04 -26.48 -0.17
N THR A 238 -7.80 -26.45 0.34
CA THR A 238 -7.13 -27.65 0.87
C THR A 238 -7.88 -28.24 2.07
N ILE A 239 -8.40 -27.42 2.99
CA ILE A 239 -9.21 -27.88 4.12
C ILE A 239 -10.47 -28.59 3.62
N ILE A 240 -11.20 -28.00 2.66
CA ILE A 240 -12.43 -28.60 2.13
C ILE A 240 -12.15 -29.95 1.46
N ILE A 241 -11.10 -30.03 0.63
CA ILE A 241 -10.67 -31.29 -0.01
C ILE A 241 -10.28 -32.34 1.04
N SER A 242 -9.59 -31.92 2.10
CA SER A 242 -9.17 -32.81 3.19
C SER A 242 -10.36 -33.32 4.00
N ASN A 243 -11.33 -32.46 4.30
CA ASN A 243 -12.57 -32.85 4.99
C ASN A 243 -13.40 -33.80 4.12
N PHE A 244 -13.50 -33.53 2.80
CA PHE A 244 -14.18 -34.44 1.86
C PHE A 244 -13.51 -35.82 1.82
N PHE A 245 -12.18 -35.86 1.82
CA PHE A 245 -11.45 -37.12 1.95
C PHE A 245 -11.74 -37.81 3.29
N ALA A 246 -11.73 -37.06 4.38
CA ALA A 246 -11.93 -37.57 5.73
C ALA A 246 -13.32 -38.20 5.92
N ASP A 247 -14.36 -37.54 5.43
CA ASP A 247 -15.74 -38.00 5.44
C ASP A 247 -15.87 -39.33 4.71
N GLY A 248 -15.44 -39.38 3.44
CA GLY A 248 -15.53 -40.60 2.63
C GLY A 248 -14.64 -41.73 3.18
N PHE A 249 -13.47 -41.40 3.73
CA PHE A 249 -12.59 -42.37 4.38
C PHE A 249 -13.26 -42.97 5.63
N THR A 250 -13.83 -42.11 6.47
CA THR A 250 -14.54 -42.50 7.70
C THR A 250 -15.76 -43.35 7.37
N GLU A 251 -16.47 -43.03 6.29
CA GLU A 251 -17.60 -43.83 5.82
C GLU A 251 -17.14 -45.21 5.33
N LEU A 252 -16.05 -45.28 4.54
CA LEU A 252 -15.56 -46.51 3.95
C LEU A 252 -14.95 -47.48 4.96
N TYR A 253 -14.22 -46.95 5.94
CA TYR A 253 -13.41 -47.75 6.86
C TYR A 253 -13.80 -47.59 8.34
N GLY A 254 -14.46 -46.50 8.73
CA GLY A 254 -14.78 -46.15 10.12
C GLY A 254 -13.94 -44.99 10.67
N SER A 255 -14.27 -44.53 11.88
CA SER A 255 -13.56 -43.44 12.55
C SER A 255 -12.17 -43.85 13.06
N ILE A 256 -11.23 -42.91 13.09
CA ILE A 256 -9.92 -43.05 13.74
C ILE A 256 -9.99 -42.32 15.09
N GLU A 257 -9.81 -43.03 16.20
CA GLU A 257 -9.78 -42.50 17.57
C GLU A 257 -8.38 -42.74 18.18
N ASP A 258 -7.75 -41.69 18.72
CA ASP A 258 -6.41 -41.75 19.35
C ASP A 258 -5.32 -42.42 18.47
N GLY A 259 -5.35 -42.16 17.16
CA GLY A 259 -4.42 -42.77 16.19
C GLY A 259 -4.66 -44.28 15.99
N LYS A 260 -5.85 -44.76 16.36
CA LYS A 260 -6.26 -46.15 16.24
C LYS A 260 -7.60 -46.28 15.51
N MET A 261 -7.77 -47.38 14.80
CA MET A 261 -8.92 -47.63 13.97
C MET A 261 -9.46 -49.04 14.19
N SER A 262 -10.78 -49.19 14.21
CA SER A 262 -11.43 -50.50 14.36
C SER A 262 -11.21 -51.37 13.14
N ARG A 263 -10.71 -52.59 13.35
CA ARG A 263 -10.53 -53.63 12.35
C ARG A 263 -11.66 -54.65 12.45
N TYR A 264 -12.21 -55.03 11.31
CA TYR A 264 -13.31 -55.99 11.20
C TYR A 264 -12.87 -57.26 10.45
N ASP A 265 -13.47 -58.40 10.77
CA ASP A 265 -13.18 -59.68 10.11
C ASP A 265 -13.93 -59.84 8.79
N ASN A 266 -13.88 -61.05 8.21
CA ASN A 266 -14.54 -61.37 6.94
C ASN A 266 -16.07 -61.29 7.00
N GLU A 267 -16.66 -61.38 8.18
CA GLU A 267 -18.10 -61.36 8.44
C GLU A 267 -18.60 -59.96 8.83
N GLY A 268 -17.67 -59.03 9.11
CA GLY A 268 -17.97 -57.66 9.50
C GLY A 268 -17.99 -57.46 11.02
N GLU A 269 -17.55 -58.46 11.78
CA GLU A 269 -17.47 -58.40 13.24
C GLU A 269 -16.19 -57.69 13.67
N PHE A 270 -16.28 -56.87 14.72
CA PHE A 270 -15.13 -56.15 15.27
C PHE A 270 -14.10 -57.14 15.84
N VAL A 271 -12.83 -56.96 15.44
CA VAL A 271 -11.71 -57.83 15.82
C VAL A 271 -10.79 -57.13 16.81
N CYS A 272 -10.23 -55.98 16.45
CA CYS A 272 -9.25 -55.25 17.26
C CYS A 272 -9.08 -53.81 16.75
N TYR A 273 -8.25 -53.03 17.44
CA TYR A 273 -7.80 -51.72 16.97
C TYR A 273 -6.43 -51.83 16.27
N GLU A 274 -6.25 -51.18 15.12
CA GLU A 274 -4.96 -51.00 14.45
C GLU A 274 -4.48 -49.55 14.53
N THR A 275 -3.17 -49.32 14.53
CA THR A 275 -2.60 -47.97 14.48
C THR A 275 -2.87 -47.36 13.09
N ALA A 276 -3.68 -46.31 13.03
CA ALA A 276 -3.98 -45.58 11.79
C ALA A 276 -3.27 -44.22 11.87
N TYR A 277 -2.25 -44.00 11.03
CA TYR A 277 -1.48 -42.76 11.05
C TYR A 277 -1.54 -42.02 9.71
N VAL A 278 -2.23 -40.87 9.74
CA VAL A 278 -1.90 -39.49 9.29
C VAL A 278 -1.21 -39.24 7.92
N GLU A 279 -0.59 -40.21 7.26
CA GLU A 279 0.27 -39.99 6.09
C GLU A 279 -0.54 -39.68 4.81
N GLU A 280 -1.69 -40.32 4.62
CA GLU A 280 -2.61 -40.05 3.51
C GLU A 280 -3.22 -38.66 3.65
N TYR A 281 -3.61 -38.30 4.87
CA TYR A 281 -4.04 -36.95 5.23
C TYR A 281 -2.93 -35.94 4.95
N ASN A 282 -1.68 -36.25 5.32
CA ASN A 282 -0.55 -35.38 5.03
C ASN A 282 -0.33 -35.20 3.52
N ILE A 283 -0.55 -36.22 2.70
CA ILE A 283 -0.44 -36.09 1.24
C ILE A 283 -1.51 -35.14 0.70
N VAL A 284 -2.76 -35.30 1.16
CA VAL A 284 -3.87 -34.43 0.77
C VAL A 284 -3.63 -32.99 1.25
N CYS A 285 -3.28 -32.80 2.53
CA CYS A 285 -2.99 -31.50 3.15
C CYS A 285 -1.77 -30.78 2.53
N ASN A 286 -0.75 -31.51 2.07
CA ASN A 286 0.46 -30.93 1.48
C ASN A 286 0.40 -30.80 -0.05
N SER A 287 -0.80 -30.90 -0.63
CA SER A 287 -0.98 -30.78 -2.08
C SER A 287 -0.45 -29.44 -2.63
N PRO A 288 0.31 -29.45 -3.75
CA PRO A 288 0.75 -28.23 -4.42
C PRO A 288 -0.42 -27.34 -4.83
N SER A 289 -0.22 -26.01 -4.85
CA SER A 289 -1.27 -25.05 -5.25
C SER A 289 -1.85 -25.36 -6.64
N SER A 290 -1.04 -25.84 -7.57
CA SER A 290 -1.46 -26.19 -8.92
C SER A 290 -2.46 -27.35 -8.94
N VAL A 291 -2.26 -28.36 -8.09
CA VAL A 291 -3.17 -29.51 -7.97
C VAL A 291 -4.50 -29.06 -7.39
N VAL A 292 -4.47 -28.28 -6.31
CA VAL A 292 -5.68 -27.73 -5.68
C VAL A 292 -6.46 -26.87 -6.67
N LYS A 293 -5.77 -26.00 -7.41
CA LYS A 293 -6.39 -25.17 -8.45
C LYS A 293 -7.10 -26.01 -9.50
N ASN A 294 -6.43 -27.02 -10.06
CA ASN A 294 -7.03 -27.88 -11.08
C ASN A 294 -8.24 -28.67 -10.56
N ILE A 295 -8.27 -29.03 -9.28
CA ILE A 295 -9.44 -29.67 -8.68
C ILE A 295 -10.62 -28.70 -8.66
N ILE A 296 -10.41 -27.45 -8.24
CA ILE A 296 -11.49 -26.48 -8.09
C ILE A 296 -11.99 -25.93 -9.44
N ASP A 297 -11.07 -25.60 -10.35
CA ASP A 297 -11.40 -25.03 -11.65
C ASP A 297 -11.93 -26.08 -12.64
N TYR A 298 -11.93 -27.38 -12.27
CA TYR A 298 -12.48 -28.45 -13.09
C TYR A 298 -13.99 -28.25 -13.31
N THR A 299 -14.41 -28.15 -14.57
CA THR A 299 -15.81 -27.89 -14.93
C THR A 299 -16.52 -29.18 -15.34
N GLU A 300 -17.83 -29.26 -15.09
CA GLU A 300 -18.66 -30.38 -15.57
C GLU A 300 -18.71 -30.45 -17.11
N GLU A 301 -18.45 -29.34 -17.81
CA GLU A 301 -18.33 -29.29 -19.27
C GLU A 301 -17.04 -29.95 -19.80
N GLU A 302 -16.00 -30.07 -18.97
CA GLU A 302 -14.76 -30.81 -19.30
C GLU A 302 -14.92 -32.34 -19.18
N ALA A 303 -16.08 -32.82 -18.70
CA ALA A 303 -16.47 -34.22 -18.73
C ALA A 303 -17.05 -34.59 -20.12
N GLU A 304 -16.20 -34.72 -21.13
CA GLU A 304 -16.63 -35.31 -22.40
C GLU A 304 -17.20 -36.73 -22.15
N TYR A 305 -18.45 -36.92 -22.59
CA TYR A 305 -19.32 -38.02 -22.23
C TYR A 305 -18.82 -39.39 -22.77
N ASP A 306 -18.22 -40.23 -21.90
CA ASP A 306 -18.03 -41.67 -22.15
C ASP A 306 -19.09 -42.48 -21.41
N TRP A 307 -20.23 -42.72 -22.07
CA TRP A 307 -21.36 -43.51 -21.56
C TRP A 307 -21.01 -44.97 -21.20
N GLN A 308 -19.79 -45.46 -21.49
CA GLN A 308 -19.38 -46.83 -21.16
C GLN A 308 -18.69 -46.97 -19.80
N ASN A 309 -18.33 -45.84 -19.15
CA ASN A 309 -17.57 -45.83 -17.90
C ASN A 309 -18.13 -44.77 -16.93
N ASP A 310 -19.18 -45.10 -16.18
CA ASP A 310 -19.86 -44.21 -15.21
C ASP A 310 -18.94 -43.48 -14.20
N TRP A 311 -17.71 -43.96 -13.99
CA TRP A 311 -16.70 -43.38 -13.10
C TRP A 311 -15.88 -42.23 -13.73
N GLN A 312 -15.96 -42.02 -15.04
CA GLN A 312 -15.29 -40.90 -15.73
C GLN A 312 -15.99 -39.55 -15.53
N ASN A 313 -17.18 -39.54 -14.91
CA ASN A 313 -17.94 -38.32 -14.57
C ASN A 313 -17.43 -37.61 -13.31
N HIS A 314 -16.34 -38.09 -12.71
CA HIS A 314 -15.76 -37.54 -11.49
C HIS A 314 -14.50 -36.74 -11.80
N ASN A 315 -14.26 -35.70 -10.99
CA ASN A 315 -13.07 -34.85 -11.09
C ASN A 315 -11.77 -35.70 -11.08
N PRO A 316 -11.08 -35.84 -12.22
CA PRO A 316 -9.95 -36.76 -12.34
C PRO A 316 -8.76 -36.30 -11.51
N HIS A 317 -8.63 -34.99 -11.25
CA HIS A 317 -7.59 -34.45 -10.38
C HIS A 317 -7.82 -34.86 -8.92
N LEU A 318 -9.08 -34.87 -8.47
CA LEU A 318 -9.45 -35.32 -7.13
C LEU A 318 -9.21 -36.83 -6.97
N VAL A 319 -9.64 -37.63 -7.97
CA VAL A 319 -9.41 -39.08 -8.00
C VAL A 319 -7.91 -39.39 -7.96
N ASN A 320 -7.10 -38.71 -8.77
CA ASN A 320 -5.66 -38.94 -8.82
C ASN A 320 -4.96 -38.52 -7.52
N LEU A 321 -5.40 -37.44 -6.88
CA LEU A 321 -4.88 -37.03 -5.57
C LEU A 321 -5.11 -38.12 -4.53
N PHE A 322 -6.33 -38.67 -4.45
CA PHE A 322 -6.66 -39.72 -3.49
C PHE A 322 -6.00 -41.06 -3.86
N LYS A 323 -5.94 -41.44 -5.13
CA LYS A 323 -5.16 -42.63 -5.56
C LYS A 323 -3.69 -42.50 -5.13
N SER A 324 -3.11 -41.31 -5.25
CA SER A 324 -1.73 -41.05 -4.85
C SER A 324 -1.53 -41.11 -3.33
N SER A 325 -2.53 -40.71 -2.53
CA SER A 325 -2.47 -40.82 -1.07
C SER A 325 -2.45 -42.29 -0.63
N PHE A 326 -3.27 -43.15 -1.25
CA PHE A 326 -3.28 -44.60 -0.97
C PHE A 326 -2.08 -45.36 -1.55
N TYR A 327 -1.53 -44.94 -2.70
CA TYR A 327 -0.42 -45.66 -3.35
C TYR A 327 0.86 -45.67 -2.51
N LYS A 328 1.21 -44.56 -1.84
CA LYS A 328 2.41 -44.49 -1.00
C LYS A 328 2.31 -45.37 0.25
N GLU A 329 1.11 -45.49 0.82
CA GLU A 329 0.86 -46.36 1.96
C GLU A 329 0.98 -47.84 1.56
N ASN A 330 0.37 -48.22 0.43
CA ASN A 330 0.42 -49.58 -0.12
C ASN A 330 1.86 -50.08 -0.40
N LEU A 331 2.83 -49.17 -0.58
CA LEU A 331 4.25 -49.51 -0.75
C LEU A 331 4.97 -49.84 0.56
N ILE A 332 4.51 -49.31 1.70
CA ILE A 332 5.20 -49.40 3.00
C ILE A 332 4.49 -50.40 3.92
N TYR A 333 3.15 -50.38 3.95
CA TYR A 333 2.32 -51.31 4.70
C TYR A 333 1.31 -51.94 3.73
N PRO A 334 1.57 -53.15 3.21
CA PRO A 334 0.68 -53.82 2.25
C PRO A 334 -0.65 -54.31 2.88
N THR A 335 -1.06 -53.73 4.01
CA THR A 335 -2.15 -54.20 4.85
C THR A 335 -3.50 -53.79 4.28
N LYS A 336 -4.16 -54.81 3.72
CA LYS A 336 -5.59 -55.08 3.59
C LYS A 336 -6.50 -54.36 4.61
N ARG A 337 -6.64 -53.04 4.57
CA ARG A 337 -7.77 -52.36 5.23
C ARG A 337 -9.05 -52.89 4.59
N LYS A 338 -9.89 -53.51 5.40
CA LYS A 338 -11.16 -54.05 4.91
C LYS A 338 -12.21 -52.95 5.04
N ALA A 339 -12.78 -52.56 3.92
CA ALA A 339 -13.93 -51.66 3.90
C ALA A 339 -15.07 -52.24 4.73
N ILE A 340 -15.68 -51.42 5.58
CA ILE A 340 -16.90 -51.79 6.32
C ILE A 340 -18.14 -51.76 5.43
N ILE A 341 -18.06 -51.01 4.31
CA ILE A 341 -19.07 -50.95 3.27
C ILE A 341 -18.72 -51.92 2.14
N LYS A 342 -19.71 -52.66 1.64
CA LYS A 342 -19.57 -53.48 0.44
C LYS A 342 -19.64 -52.58 -0.79
N THR A 343 -18.54 -52.49 -1.53
CA THR A 343 -18.43 -51.74 -2.77
C THR A 343 -17.51 -52.47 -3.74
N ASP A 344 -17.80 -52.36 -5.04
CA ASP A 344 -16.95 -52.85 -6.12
C ASP A 344 -15.91 -51.81 -6.57
N LEU A 345 -15.99 -50.57 -6.05
CA LEU A 345 -15.05 -49.48 -6.33
C LEU A 345 -13.77 -49.62 -5.49
N ASN A 346 -12.65 -49.12 -6.02
CA ASN A 346 -11.46 -48.97 -5.17
C ASN A 346 -11.65 -47.80 -4.18
N PRO A 347 -10.82 -47.71 -3.12
CA PRO A 347 -11.04 -46.73 -2.04
C PRO A 347 -11.07 -45.28 -2.51
N ALA A 348 -10.21 -44.89 -3.45
CA ALA A 348 -10.19 -43.53 -3.98
C ALA A 348 -11.45 -43.22 -4.79
N GLU A 349 -11.92 -44.17 -5.60
CA GLU A 349 -13.15 -44.03 -6.39
C GLU A 349 -14.39 -43.97 -5.50
N TYR A 350 -14.44 -44.77 -4.45
CA TYR A 350 -15.50 -44.69 -3.45
C TYR A 350 -15.54 -43.30 -2.80
N ILE A 351 -14.40 -42.81 -2.30
CA ILE A 351 -14.33 -41.51 -1.64
C ILE A 351 -14.70 -40.37 -2.59
N VAL A 352 -14.39 -40.43 -3.88
CA VAL A 352 -14.85 -39.39 -4.81
C VAL A 352 -16.34 -39.47 -5.13
N SER A 353 -16.94 -40.66 -5.07
CA SER A 353 -18.36 -40.88 -5.40
C SER A 353 -19.31 -40.79 -4.21
N HIS A 354 -18.82 -40.81 -2.96
CA HIS A 354 -19.68 -40.82 -1.76
C HIS A 354 -20.61 -39.59 -1.69
N LYS A 355 -20.19 -38.45 -2.23
CA LYS A 355 -20.96 -37.20 -2.33
C LYS A 355 -20.55 -36.45 -3.61
N VAL A 356 -21.44 -35.61 -4.11
CA VAL A 356 -21.13 -34.68 -5.21
C VAL A 356 -20.20 -33.58 -4.68
N PHE A 357 -18.92 -33.62 -5.08
CA PHE A 357 -17.90 -32.70 -4.56
C PHE A 357 -18.25 -31.22 -4.78
N SER A 358 -18.82 -30.86 -5.93
CA SER A 358 -19.24 -29.48 -6.21
C SER A 358 -20.26 -28.98 -5.19
N THR A 359 -21.26 -29.80 -4.86
CA THR A 359 -22.27 -29.46 -3.85
C THR A 359 -21.62 -29.36 -2.46
N TYR A 360 -20.81 -30.35 -2.07
CA TYR A 360 -20.09 -30.34 -0.79
C TYR A 360 -19.21 -29.10 -0.63
N PHE A 361 -18.50 -28.73 -1.69
CA PHE A 361 -17.62 -27.56 -1.71
C PHE A 361 -18.40 -26.27 -1.46
N HIS A 362 -19.49 -26.04 -2.19
CA HIS A 362 -20.29 -24.81 -2.08
C HIS A 362 -21.07 -24.71 -0.76
N GLU A 363 -21.42 -25.84 -0.14
CA GLU A 363 -22.14 -25.85 1.13
C GLU A 363 -21.24 -25.69 2.36
N SER A 364 -19.93 -25.93 2.21
CA SER A 364 -18.96 -25.85 3.30
C SER A 364 -18.91 -24.46 3.95
N THR A 365 -18.69 -24.43 5.26
CA THR A 365 -18.52 -23.20 6.04
C THR A 365 -17.32 -22.39 5.57
N GLU A 366 -16.24 -23.08 5.23
CA GLU A 366 -14.97 -22.51 4.80
C GLU A 366 -15.10 -21.85 3.42
N PHE A 367 -15.84 -22.46 2.48
CA PHE A 367 -16.14 -21.81 1.21
C PHE A 367 -17.00 -20.56 1.38
N LYS A 368 -17.97 -20.57 2.30
CA LYS A 368 -18.78 -19.39 2.61
C LYS A 368 -17.93 -18.24 3.15
N GLU A 369 -16.94 -18.52 3.99
CA GLU A 369 -15.95 -17.53 4.44
C GLU A 369 -15.11 -16.99 3.27
N LEU A 370 -14.62 -17.87 2.40
CA LEU A 370 -13.86 -17.46 1.22
C LEU A 370 -14.71 -16.60 0.26
N SER A 371 -15.97 -16.97 0.07
CA SER A 371 -16.95 -16.26 -0.76
C SER A 371 -17.26 -14.87 -0.20
N ALA A 372 -17.33 -14.72 1.13
CA ALA A 372 -17.48 -13.41 1.78
C ALA A 372 -16.27 -12.50 1.49
N ILE A 373 -15.04 -13.03 1.60
CA ILE A 373 -13.83 -12.27 1.26
C ILE A 373 -13.80 -11.95 -0.25
N ALA A 374 -14.17 -12.87 -1.12
CA ALA A 374 -14.25 -12.65 -2.56
C ALA A 374 -15.27 -11.55 -2.92
N SER A 375 -16.39 -11.52 -2.21
CA SER A 375 -17.42 -10.47 -2.37
C SER A 375 -16.89 -9.11 -1.91
N GLU A 376 -16.15 -9.07 -0.79
CA GLU A 376 -15.49 -7.85 -0.31
C GLU A 376 -14.47 -7.31 -1.32
N VAL A 377 -13.62 -8.18 -1.90
CA VAL A 377 -12.71 -7.82 -3.00
C VAL A 377 -13.48 -7.21 -4.16
N THR A 378 -14.55 -7.87 -4.61
CA THR A 378 -15.37 -7.41 -5.74
C THR A 378 -15.95 -6.03 -5.47
N ASN A 379 -16.50 -5.81 -4.28
CA ASN A 379 -17.10 -4.53 -3.89
C ASN A 379 -16.06 -3.40 -3.91
N ILE A 380 -14.86 -3.64 -3.39
CA ILE A 380 -13.80 -2.62 -3.37
C ILE A 380 -13.29 -2.32 -4.78
N ILE A 381 -13.20 -3.32 -5.66
CA ILE A 381 -12.86 -3.11 -7.08
C ILE A 381 -13.91 -2.21 -7.74
N LEU A 382 -15.19 -2.51 -7.54
CA LEU A 382 -16.29 -1.72 -8.10
C LEU A 382 -16.33 -0.29 -7.54
N GLU A 383 -16.08 -0.13 -6.24
CA GLU A 383 -15.96 1.18 -5.60
C GLU A 383 -14.79 1.99 -6.18
N SER A 384 -13.62 1.37 -6.32
CA SER A 384 -12.43 2.01 -6.92
C SER A 384 -12.69 2.42 -8.37
N LEU A 385 -13.35 1.56 -9.16
CA LEU A 385 -13.72 1.88 -10.55
C LEU A 385 -14.67 3.06 -10.60
N LYS A 386 -15.70 3.08 -9.74
CA LYS A 386 -16.65 4.19 -9.66
C LYS A 386 -15.94 5.51 -9.34
N GLN A 387 -15.05 5.52 -8.35
CA GLN A 387 -14.30 6.73 -8.00
C GLN A 387 -13.42 7.23 -9.17
N VAL A 388 -12.82 6.32 -9.93
CA VAL A 388 -12.05 6.69 -11.14
C VAL A 388 -12.95 7.21 -12.26
N ASP A 389 -14.15 6.64 -12.42
CA ASP A 389 -15.14 7.11 -13.40
C ASP A 389 -15.67 8.50 -13.04
N ASP A 390 -15.99 8.75 -11.76
CA ASP A 390 -16.40 10.07 -11.27
C ASP A 390 -15.31 11.14 -11.56
N ILE A 391 -14.02 10.76 -11.44
CA ILE A 391 -12.89 11.63 -11.81
C ILE A 391 -12.84 11.87 -13.31
N PHE A 392 -13.07 10.84 -14.14
CA PHE A 392 -13.11 11.01 -15.59
C PHE A 392 -14.25 11.90 -16.06
N ASP A 393 -15.44 11.76 -15.49
CA ASP A 393 -16.59 12.59 -15.79
C ASP A 393 -16.31 14.05 -15.41
N ALA A 394 -15.74 14.29 -14.22
CA ALA A 394 -15.33 15.63 -13.81
C ALA A 394 -14.27 16.25 -14.74
N ILE A 395 -13.31 15.45 -15.23
CA ILE A 395 -12.32 15.94 -16.21
C ILE A 395 -12.99 16.25 -17.56
N TYR A 396 -13.87 15.36 -18.03
CA TYR A 396 -14.56 15.52 -19.29
C TYR A 396 -15.40 16.80 -19.31
N ASP A 397 -16.29 16.96 -18.32
CA ASP A 397 -17.20 18.10 -18.23
C ASP A 397 -16.46 19.44 -18.11
N LYS A 398 -15.33 19.47 -17.40
CA LYS A 398 -14.59 20.71 -17.12
C LYS A 398 -13.56 21.07 -18.17
N TYR A 399 -12.98 20.11 -18.89
CA TYR A 399 -11.80 20.34 -19.74
C TYR A 399 -11.90 19.77 -21.16
N GLU A 400 -12.80 18.84 -21.46
CA GLU A 400 -12.89 18.19 -22.79
C GLU A 400 -14.19 18.50 -23.54
N ARG A 401 -15.25 18.92 -22.83
CA ARG A 401 -16.56 19.25 -23.40
C ARG A 401 -16.62 20.61 -24.11
N ILE A 402 -15.63 21.48 -23.86
CA ILE A 402 -15.50 22.84 -24.43
C ILE A 402 -14.80 22.75 -25.78
#